data_AF-A0A849NAS0-F1
#
_entry.id   AF-A0A849NAS0-F1
#
_cell.length_a   1.000
_cell.length_b   1.000
_cell.length_c   1.000
_cell.angle_alpha   90.00
_cell.angle_beta   90.00
_cell.angle_gamma   90.00
#
_symmetry.space_group_name_H-M   'P 1'
#
loop_
_entity.id
_entity.type
_entity.pdbx_description
1 polymer ?
#
loop_
_entity_poly.entity_id
_entity_poly.type
_entity_poly.pdbx_seq_one_letter_code
_entity_poly.pdbx_strand_id
1 'polypeptide(L)'
;MRRGARLALALLLGPPGLALLSGPAALAEEPGRETRRYHDAAGRLTGQAESRGGVTRYTDGAGRLTGRAETRDGVTRFTDAAGRVTGRAETRGDVARYTDGAGRLTGRAETRR
;
A
#
# COMPACT_ATOMS: atom_id res chain seq x y z
N MET A 1 12.71 -17.32 32.84
CA MET A 1 13.80 -17.44 31.85
C MET A 1 13.24 -17.21 30.46
N ARG A 2 14.04 -16.55 29.62
CA ARG A 2 13.67 -15.90 28.34
C ARG A 2 13.49 -16.91 27.19
N ARG A 3 12.68 -16.53 26.20
CA ARG A 3 12.82 -16.68 24.72
C ARG A 3 11.42 -16.97 24.16
N GLY A 4 10.71 -15.97 23.67
CA GLY A 4 11.04 -15.30 22.41
C GLY A 4 9.84 -15.48 21.50
N ALA A 5 8.71 -14.87 21.90
CA ALA A 5 7.55 -14.76 21.03
C ALA A 5 8.02 -14.02 19.79
N ARG A 6 8.11 -14.75 18.67
CA ARG A 6 8.37 -14.20 17.36
C ARG A 6 7.34 -13.10 17.16
N LEU A 7 7.78 -11.85 17.23
CA LEU A 7 6.97 -10.71 16.84
C LEU A 7 6.49 -11.00 15.43
N ALA A 8 5.23 -11.43 15.32
CA ALA A 8 4.46 -11.21 14.12
C ALA A 8 4.45 -9.69 13.98
N LEU A 9 5.43 -9.18 13.23
CA LEU A 9 5.40 -7.83 12.72
C LEU A 9 4.25 -7.85 11.72
N ALA A 10 3.03 -7.75 12.27
CA ALA A 10 1.90 -7.21 11.58
C ALA A 10 2.37 -5.81 11.17
N LEU A 11 3.00 -5.74 9.99
CA LEU A 11 3.01 -4.51 9.23
C LEU A 11 1.53 -4.24 9.04
N LEU A 12 1.03 -3.43 9.95
CA LEU A 12 -0.13 -2.58 9.82
C LEU A 12 0.20 -1.66 8.64
N LEU A 13 0.19 -2.24 7.43
CA LEU A 13 0.02 -1.52 6.20
C LEU A 13 -1.45 -1.06 6.26
N GLY A 14 -1.69 -0.04 7.11
CA GLY A 14 -2.78 0.86 6.83
C GLY A 14 -2.62 1.25 5.36
N PRO A 15 -3.69 1.12 4.55
CA PRO A 15 -3.58 1.46 3.14
C PRO A 15 -2.94 2.84 3.06
N PRO A 16 -1.86 3.04 2.25
CA PRO A 16 -1.35 4.37 2.04
C PRO A 16 -2.55 5.20 1.60
N GLY A 17 -2.79 6.29 2.34
CA GLY A 17 -4.03 7.04 2.28
C GLY A 17 -4.52 7.15 0.84
N LEU A 18 -5.77 6.75 0.65
CA LEU A 18 -6.61 7.25 -0.43
C LEU A 18 -6.65 8.78 -0.27
N ALA A 19 -5.62 9.45 -0.74
CA ALA A 19 -5.63 10.87 -1.01
C ALA A 19 -6.45 11.05 -2.29
N LEU A 20 -7.77 10.95 -2.13
CA LEU A 20 -8.71 11.60 -3.02
C LEU A 20 -8.53 13.10 -2.80
N LEU A 21 -7.71 13.75 -3.64
CA LEU A 21 -7.82 15.19 -3.82
C LEU A 21 -7.95 15.48 -5.31
N SER A 22 -9.14 15.92 -5.69
CA SER A 22 -9.51 16.36 -7.02
C SER A 22 -9.13 17.83 -7.21
N GLY A 23 -8.46 18.15 -8.33
CA GLY A 23 -8.41 19.47 -8.99
C GLY A 23 -7.07 20.21 -8.98
N PRO A 24 -6.80 21.12 -9.94
CA PRO A 24 -6.70 20.90 -11.38
C PRO A 24 -5.33 21.30 -11.97
N ALA A 25 -4.98 20.66 -13.11
CA ALA A 25 -4.05 21.10 -14.16
C ALA A 25 -2.71 21.77 -13.78
N ALA A 26 -1.62 21.00 -13.87
CA ALA A 26 -0.32 21.53 -14.29
C ALA A 26 0.56 20.41 -14.86
N LEU A 27 0.90 20.55 -16.14
CA LEU A 27 2.18 20.15 -16.74
C LEU A 27 2.48 18.65 -16.81
N ALA A 28 2.24 18.08 -18.00
CA ALA A 28 2.91 16.92 -18.60
C ALA A 28 3.94 16.16 -17.71
N GLU A 29 3.46 15.33 -16.80
CA GLU A 29 4.26 14.28 -16.18
C GLU A 29 4.10 13.03 -17.04
N GLU A 30 5.21 12.41 -17.46
CA GLU A 30 5.17 11.08 -18.06
C GLU A 30 4.26 10.15 -17.25
N PRO A 31 3.40 9.32 -17.87
CA PRO A 31 2.45 8.53 -17.12
C PRO A 31 3.17 7.64 -16.10
N GLY A 32 3.07 8.08 -14.85
CA GLY A 32 3.06 7.22 -13.69
C GLY A 32 4.36 6.50 -13.45
N ARG A 33 5.43 7.23 -13.10
CA ARG A 33 6.45 6.71 -12.19
C ARG A 33 6.59 7.61 -10.95
N GLU A 34 5.80 7.35 -9.92
CA GLU A 34 5.90 8.06 -8.64
C GLU A 34 6.80 7.27 -7.69
N THR A 35 7.77 7.92 -7.04
CA THR A 35 8.61 7.31 -6.01
C THR A 35 8.45 8.06 -4.70
N ARG A 36 8.03 7.36 -3.63
CA ARG A 36 7.95 7.89 -2.28
C ARG A 36 8.99 7.21 -1.40
N ARG A 37 9.73 7.98 -0.61
CA ARG A 37 10.74 7.46 0.33
C ARG A 37 10.30 7.71 1.76
N TYR A 38 10.51 6.72 2.61
CA TYR A 38 10.18 6.78 4.04
C TYR A 38 11.48 6.86 4.83
N HIS A 39 11.54 7.78 5.79
CA HIS A 39 12.72 7.99 6.63
C HIS A 39 12.34 7.87 8.11
N ASP A 40 13.29 7.47 8.95
CA ASP A 40 13.13 7.55 10.41
C ASP A 40 13.38 8.96 10.95
N ALA A 41 13.21 9.15 12.26
CA ALA A 41 13.45 10.43 12.94
C ALA A 41 14.91 10.93 12.85
N ALA A 42 15.85 10.03 12.53
CA ALA A 42 17.25 10.36 12.30
C ALA A 42 17.57 10.63 10.80
N GLY A 43 16.55 10.63 9.93
CA GLY A 43 16.69 10.88 8.50
C GLY A 43 17.19 9.68 7.69
N ARG A 44 17.26 8.47 8.28
CA ARG A 44 17.71 7.27 7.57
C ARG A 44 16.55 6.67 6.77
N LEU A 45 16.83 6.23 5.55
CA LEU A 45 15.84 5.55 4.71
C LEU A 45 15.39 4.25 5.36
N THR A 46 14.09 4.11 5.59
CA THR A 46 13.45 2.91 6.16
C THR A 46 12.66 2.13 5.12
N GLY A 47 12.30 2.75 4.00
CA GLY A 47 11.67 2.09 2.87
C GLY A 47 11.39 3.02 1.72
N GLN A 48 10.89 2.44 0.63
CA GLN A 48 10.48 3.17 -0.56
C GLN A 48 9.24 2.53 -1.19
N ALA A 49 8.38 3.34 -1.80
CA ALA A 49 7.28 2.91 -2.63
C ALA A 49 7.49 3.44 -4.06
N GLU A 50 7.43 2.57 -5.05
CA GLU A 50 7.56 2.91 -6.47
C GLU A 50 6.30 2.52 -7.23
N SER A 51 5.53 3.51 -7.65
CA SER A 51 4.31 3.34 -8.43
C SER A 51 4.63 3.43 -9.91
N ARG A 52 4.41 2.36 -10.68
CA ARG A 52 4.49 2.36 -12.13
C ARG A 52 3.30 1.68 -12.79
N GLY A 53 2.58 2.40 -13.64
CA GLY A 53 1.49 1.83 -14.47
C GLY A 53 0.43 1.06 -13.69
N GLY A 54 -0.02 1.58 -12.53
CA GLY A 54 -1.02 0.93 -11.67
C GLY A 54 -0.46 -0.12 -10.69
N VAL A 55 0.86 -0.38 -10.72
CA VAL A 55 1.54 -1.26 -9.77
C VAL A 55 2.41 -0.44 -8.84
N THR A 56 2.26 -0.59 -7.53
CA THR A 56 3.14 0.01 -6.52
C THR A 56 3.99 -1.08 -5.89
N ARG A 57 5.32 -0.95 -5.95
CA ARG A 57 6.25 -1.85 -5.25
C ARG A 57 6.74 -1.20 -3.97
N TYR A 58 6.82 -1.97 -2.90
CA TYR A 58 7.35 -1.53 -1.61
C TYR A 58 8.68 -2.22 -1.34
N THR A 59 9.69 -1.44 -0.98
CA THR A 59 11.01 -1.93 -0.59
C THR A 59 11.38 -1.44 0.80
N ASP A 60 12.21 -2.20 1.50
CA ASP A 60 12.81 -1.76 2.78
C ASP A 60 13.99 -0.79 2.57
N GLY A 61 14.54 -0.26 3.65
CA GLY A 61 15.69 0.65 3.62
C GLY A 61 16.97 0.04 3.00
N ALA A 62 17.02 -1.27 2.81
CA ALA A 62 18.09 -1.97 2.10
C ALA A 62 17.75 -2.24 0.62
N GLY A 63 16.60 -1.78 0.12
CA GLY A 63 16.14 -1.96 -1.25
C GLY A 63 15.51 -3.32 -1.53
N ARG A 64 15.22 -4.14 -0.52
CA ARG A 64 14.61 -5.46 -0.71
C ARG A 64 13.10 -5.32 -0.84
N LEU A 65 12.51 -6.00 -1.82
CA LEU A 65 11.05 -6.02 -2.01
C LEU A 65 10.38 -6.63 -0.77
N THR A 66 9.43 -5.90 -0.20
CA THR A 66 8.61 -6.34 0.94
C THR A 66 7.18 -6.66 0.52
N GLY A 67 6.72 -6.08 -0.59
CA GLY A 67 5.43 -6.39 -1.19
C GLY A 67 5.11 -5.50 -2.39
N ARG A 68 3.92 -5.69 -2.94
CA ARG A 68 3.39 -4.84 -4.01
C ARG A 68 1.87 -4.73 -3.94
N ALA A 69 1.35 -3.60 -4.42
CA ALA A 69 -0.06 -3.35 -4.64
C ALA A 69 -0.32 -3.21 -6.14
N GLU A 70 -1.35 -3.86 -6.67
CA GLU A 70 -1.74 -3.78 -8.08
C GLU A 70 -3.19 -3.34 -8.18
N THR A 71 -3.43 -2.20 -8.84
CA THR A 71 -4.77 -1.67 -9.05
C THR A 71 -5.25 -1.99 -10.46
N ARG A 72 -6.38 -2.67 -10.56
CA ARG A 72 -7.06 -3.00 -11.80
C ARG A 72 -8.58 -2.92 -11.61
N ASP A 73 -9.27 -2.24 -12.51
CA ASP A 73 -10.75 -2.17 -12.53
C ASP A 73 -11.38 -1.74 -11.18
N GLY A 74 -10.77 -0.77 -10.49
CA GLY A 74 -11.25 -0.27 -9.18
C GLY A 74 -10.93 -1.16 -7.98
N VAL A 75 -10.12 -2.19 -8.19
CA VAL A 75 -9.69 -3.14 -7.18
C VAL A 75 -8.18 -3.08 -7.03
N THR A 76 -7.71 -2.91 -5.80
CA THR A 76 -6.28 -3.01 -5.45
C THR A 76 -6.01 -4.33 -4.75
N ARG A 77 -5.10 -5.14 -5.28
CA ARG A 77 -4.63 -6.38 -4.65
C ARG A 77 -3.28 -6.15 -3.98
N PHE A 78 -3.15 -6.57 -2.73
CA PHE A 78 -1.89 -6.53 -1.99
C PHE A 78 -1.25 -7.91 -1.96
N THR A 79 0.05 -7.94 -2.20
CA THR A 79 0.85 -9.17 -2.26
C THR A 79 2.15 -8.99 -1.49
N ASP A 80 2.58 -10.04 -0.79
CA ASP A 80 3.87 -10.06 -0.11
C ASP A 80 5.04 -10.25 -1.09
N ALA A 81 6.26 -10.19 -0.57
CA ALA A 81 7.48 -10.43 -1.35
C ALA A 81 7.54 -11.82 -2.02
N ALA A 82 6.81 -12.80 -1.49
CA ALA A 82 6.69 -14.15 -2.07
C ALA A 82 5.57 -14.25 -3.12
N GLY A 83 4.86 -13.15 -3.40
CA GLY A 83 3.76 -13.08 -4.36
C GLY A 83 2.41 -13.61 -3.83
N ARG A 84 2.31 -13.90 -2.53
CA ARG A 84 1.05 -14.36 -1.93
C ARG A 84 0.14 -13.17 -1.66
N VAL A 85 -1.14 -13.31 -1.97
CA VAL A 85 -2.14 -12.27 -1.72
C VAL A 85 -2.35 -12.14 -0.21
N THR A 86 -2.08 -10.95 0.32
CA THR A 86 -2.26 -10.64 1.74
C THR A 86 -3.54 -9.86 2.01
N GLY A 87 -4.12 -9.26 0.97
CA GLY A 87 -5.41 -8.59 1.07
C GLY A 87 -5.84 -7.93 -0.24
N ARG A 88 -7.01 -7.30 -0.19
CA ARG A 88 -7.62 -6.59 -1.32
C ARG A 88 -8.38 -5.38 -0.82
N ALA A 89 -8.36 -4.31 -1.59
CA ALA A 89 -9.23 -3.15 -1.43
C ALA A 89 -10.13 -3.03 -2.67
N GLU A 90 -11.42 -2.81 -2.46
CA GLU A 90 -12.37 -2.52 -3.53
C GLU A 90 -13.04 -1.18 -3.27
N THR A 91 -12.99 -0.28 -4.24
CA THR A 91 -13.69 1.00 -4.18
C THR A 91 -14.95 0.94 -5.04
N ARG A 92 -16.11 1.17 -4.46
CA ARG A 92 -17.40 1.29 -5.15
C ARG A 92 -18.11 2.55 -4.68
N GLY A 93 -18.18 3.56 -5.56
CA GLY A 93 -18.67 4.89 -5.18
C GLY A 93 -17.84 5.46 -4.03
N ASP A 94 -18.50 5.96 -3.01
CA ASP A 94 -17.86 6.55 -1.83
C ASP A 94 -17.42 5.51 -0.78
N VAL A 95 -17.58 4.21 -1.06
CA VAL A 95 -17.27 3.13 -0.12
C VAL A 95 -16.04 2.34 -0.57
N ALA A 96 -15.04 2.25 0.29
CA ALA A 96 -13.91 1.33 0.15
C ALA A 96 -14.07 0.14 1.12
N ARG A 97 -13.88 -1.08 0.63
CA ARG A 97 -13.90 -2.31 1.45
C ARG A 97 -12.53 -2.97 1.42
N TYR A 98 -12.09 -3.45 2.57
CA TYR A 98 -10.80 -4.12 2.75
C TYR A 98 -11.02 -5.56 3.19
N THR A 99 -10.38 -6.50 2.50
CA THR A 99 -10.39 -7.91 2.86
C THR A 99 -8.98 -8.43 3.09
N ASP A 100 -8.86 -9.44 3.96
CA ASP A 100 -7.62 -10.18 4.14
C ASP A 100 -7.36 -11.17 2.98
N GLY A 101 -6.21 -11.85 3.02
CA GLY A 101 -5.83 -12.86 2.03
C GLY A 101 -6.76 -14.08 1.96
N ALA A 102 -7.61 -14.29 2.98
CA ALA A 102 -8.66 -15.33 2.98
C ALA A 102 -10.00 -14.79 2.47
N GLY A 103 -10.08 -13.51 2.09
CA GLY A 103 -11.30 -12.87 1.59
C GLY A 103 -12.25 -12.38 2.68
N ARG A 104 -11.86 -12.41 3.96
CA ARG A 104 -12.72 -11.92 5.05
C ARG A 104 -12.64 -10.41 5.12
N LEU A 105 -13.79 -9.74 5.28
CA LEU A 105 -13.85 -8.30 5.45
C LEU A 105 -13.16 -7.91 6.77
N THR A 106 -12.12 -7.10 6.65
CA THR A 106 -11.34 -6.58 7.79
C THR A 106 -11.57 -5.10 8.03
N GLY A 107 -12.14 -4.39 7.06
CA GLY A 107 -12.45 -2.98 7.20
C GLY A 107 -13.34 -2.43 6.09
N ARG A 108 -13.94 -1.28 6.37
CA ARG A 108 -14.70 -0.48 5.42
C ARG A 108 -14.47 0.98 5.73
N ALA A 109 -14.20 1.78 4.71
CA ALA A 109 -14.12 3.23 4.81
C ALA A 109 -15.20 3.83 3.91
N GLU A 110 -15.79 4.93 4.36
CA GLU A 110 -16.77 5.69 3.59
C GLU A 110 -16.32 7.13 3.55
N THR A 111 -16.25 7.70 2.35
CA THR A 111 -16.02 9.13 2.18
C THR A 111 -17.37 9.83 2.35
N ARG A 112 -17.63 10.36 3.55
CA ARG A 112 -18.80 11.21 3.76
C ARG A 112 -18.52 12.57 3.11
N ARG A 113 -19.34 12.95 2.13
CA ARG A 113 -19.35 14.32 1.59
C ARG A 113 -20.08 15.26 2.53
#